data_AF-A0A2D9C670-F1
#
_entry.id   AF-A0A2D9C670-F1
#
_cell.length_a   1.000
_cell.length_b   1.000
_cell.length_c   1.000
_cell.angle_alpha   90.00
_cell.angle_beta   90.00
_cell.angle_gamma   90.00
#
_symmetry.space_group_name_H-M   'P 1'
#
loop_
_entity.id
_entity.type
_entity.pdbx_description
1 polymer ?
#
loop_
_entity_poly.entity_id
_entity_poly.type
_entity_poly.pdbx_seq_one_letter_code
_entity_poly.pdbx_strand_id
1 'polypeptide(L)'
;MATTDDVKRSKSGRLSYRGESFPGYNKQVRTPGASKKFKVLAKKGDQVKLVRYGDPKMKIKSDQPARKKSFRARHNCDAVQKKKDVFAPSYWSCKNW
;
A
#
# COMPACT_ATOMS: atom_id res chain seq x y z
N MET A 1 8.20 -14.02 9.23
CA MET A 1 7.76 -12.69 8.73
C MET A 1 8.67 -11.66 9.35
N ALA A 2 9.04 -10.60 8.64
CA ALA A 2 9.83 -9.52 9.24
C ALA A 2 9.03 -8.82 10.34
N THR A 3 9.72 -8.24 11.31
CA THR A 3 9.13 -7.50 12.43
C THR A 3 9.58 -6.04 12.42
N THR A 4 9.06 -5.25 13.36
CA THR A 4 9.48 -3.87 13.57
C THR A 4 10.95 -3.72 13.88
N ASP A 5 11.59 -4.76 14.42
CA ASP A 5 13.01 -4.74 14.80
C ASP A 5 13.91 -4.75 13.56
N ASP A 6 13.41 -5.27 12.44
CA ASP A 6 14.08 -5.22 11.14
C ASP A 6 14.05 -3.82 10.49
N VAL A 7 13.30 -2.87 11.08
CA VAL A 7 13.07 -1.54 10.52
C VAL A 7 13.86 -0.50 11.31
N LYS A 8 14.78 0.19 10.62
CA LYS A 8 15.55 1.27 11.22
C LYS A 8 14.76 2.58 11.19
N ARG A 9 14.63 3.25 12.33
CA ARG A 9 14.02 4.59 12.41
C ARG A 9 15.11 5.66 12.51
N SER A 10 15.09 6.61 11.59
CA SER A 10 16.00 7.75 11.61
C SER A 10 15.56 8.81 12.63
N LYS A 11 16.47 9.71 13.02
CA LYS A 11 16.16 10.88 13.88
C LYS A 11 15.06 11.77 13.29
N SER A 12 14.95 11.85 11.96
CA SER A 12 13.89 12.56 11.25
C SER A 12 12.51 11.86 11.28
N GLY A 13 12.41 10.69 11.91
CA GLY A 13 11.19 9.90 11.99
C GLY A 13 10.91 9.00 10.79
N ARG A 14 11.71 9.09 9.71
CA ARG A 14 11.62 8.18 8.55
C ARG A 14 12.02 6.76 8.92
N LEU A 15 11.40 5.79 8.25
CA LEU A 15 11.69 4.36 8.38
C LEU A 15 12.56 3.90 7.21
N SER A 16 13.51 3.02 7.48
CA SER A 16 14.36 2.36 6.48
C SER A 16 14.23 0.86 6.62
N TYR A 17 13.93 0.18 5.51
CA TYR A 17 13.74 -1.27 5.48
C TYR A 17 14.17 -1.81 4.11
N ARG A 18 15.09 -2.77 4.08
CA ARG A 18 15.61 -3.42 2.86
C ARG A 18 16.04 -2.43 1.75
N GLY A 19 16.78 -1.39 2.14
CA GLY A 19 17.28 -0.36 1.21
C GLY A 19 16.22 0.67 0.78
N GLU A 20 14.98 0.56 1.26
CA GLU A 20 13.88 1.46 0.92
C GLU A 20 13.55 2.39 2.10
N SER A 21 13.29 3.67 1.80
CA SER A 21 12.90 4.66 2.81
C SER A 21 11.42 5.02 2.73
N PHE A 22 10.76 5.08 3.89
CA PHE A 22 9.33 5.34 4.05
C PHE A 22 9.07 6.49 5.03
N PRO A 23 8.02 7.30 4.81
CA PRO A 23 7.60 8.37 5.73
C PRO A 23 6.90 7.84 7.00
N GLY A 24 6.64 6.53 7.08
CA GLY A 24 5.99 5.88 8.21
C GLY A 24 5.35 4.56 7.82
N TYR A 25 4.86 3.82 8.81
CA TYR A 25 4.11 2.59 8.59
C TYR A 25 2.73 2.87 8.00
N ASN A 26 2.22 1.93 7.19
CA ASN A 26 0.88 2.01 6.60
C ASN A 26 0.63 3.31 5.78
N LYS A 27 1.71 3.96 5.34
CA LYS A 27 1.68 5.14 4.47
C LYS A 27 2.12 4.77 3.06
N GLN A 28 1.29 5.12 2.10
CA GLN A 28 1.54 4.82 0.69
C GLN A 28 2.54 5.81 0.11
N VAL A 29 3.46 5.31 -0.70
CA VAL A 29 4.49 6.10 -1.38
C VAL A 29 4.46 5.76 -2.85
N ARG A 30 4.44 6.78 -3.71
CA ARG A 30 4.58 6.61 -5.17
C ARG A 30 5.97 6.10 -5.51
N THR A 31 6.06 5.26 -6.54
CA THR A 31 7.34 4.74 -7.03
C THR A 31 7.47 4.99 -8.53
N PRO A 32 7.81 6.24 -8.94
CA PRO A 32 8.07 6.56 -10.35
C PRO A 32 9.17 5.67 -10.93
N GLY A 33 9.01 5.22 -12.18
CA GLY A 33 10.00 4.36 -12.86
C GLY A 33 10.06 2.90 -12.39
N ALA A 34 9.33 2.51 -11.34
CA ALA A 34 9.33 1.14 -10.84
C ALA A 34 8.24 0.26 -11.48
N SER A 35 8.37 -1.06 -11.31
CA SER A 35 7.41 -2.06 -11.82
C SER A 35 6.02 -1.99 -11.20
N LYS A 36 5.88 -1.36 -10.04
CA LYS A 36 4.61 -1.11 -9.34
C LYS A 36 4.46 0.37 -9.06
N LYS A 37 3.22 0.85 -9.03
CA LYS A 37 2.90 2.28 -8.90
C LYS A 37 3.13 2.82 -7.49
N PHE A 38 2.92 1.98 -6.48
CA PHE A 38 3.08 2.34 -5.08
C PHE A 38 3.81 1.25 -4.30
N LYS A 39 4.41 1.69 -3.19
CA LYS A 39 4.91 0.84 -2.13
C LYS A 39 4.36 1.30 -0.77
N VAL A 40 4.23 0.37 0.16
CA VAL A 40 3.87 0.61 1.56
C VAL A 40 4.72 -0.29 2.44
N LEU A 41 5.28 0.25 3.51
CA LEU A 41 5.74 -0.56 4.63
C LEU A 41 4.54 -0.81 5.55
N ALA A 42 3.85 -1.92 5.33
CA ALA A 42 2.67 -2.28 6.09
C ALA A 42 3.06 -2.84 7.47
N LYS A 43 2.28 -2.51 8.51
CA LYS A 43 2.47 -2.99 9.89
C LYS A 43 1.16 -3.46 10.49
N LYS A 44 1.16 -4.63 11.13
CA LYS A 44 0.07 -5.19 11.95
C LYS A 44 0.67 -5.85 13.19
N GLY A 45 0.35 -5.33 14.38
CA GLY A 45 1.12 -5.69 15.59
C GLY A 45 2.59 -5.36 15.38
N ASP A 46 3.47 -6.32 15.65
CA ASP A 46 4.92 -6.18 15.45
C ASP A 46 5.38 -6.68 14.09
N GLN A 47 4.50 -7.31 13.32
CA GLN A 47 4.85 -7.80 11.98
C GLN A 47 4.86 -6.67 10.97
N VAL A 48 5.83 -6.71 10.06
CA VAL A 48 5.96 -5.77 8.95
C VAL A 48 6.07 -6.48 7.60
N LYS A 49 5.57 -5.84 6.55
CA LYS A 49 5.68 -6.32 5.18
C LYS A 49 5.81 -5.17 4.21
N LEU A 50 6.79 -5.27 3.30
CA LEU A 50 6.85 -4.38 2.15
C LEU A 50 5.83 -4.84 1.11
N VAL A 51 4.77 -4.05 0.93
CA VAL A 51 3.72 -4.29 -0.07
C VAL A 51 3.95 -3.37 -1.26
N ARG A 52 4.04 -3.93 -2.46
CA ARG A 52 4.07 -3.17 -3.73
C ARG A 52 2.80 -3.46 -4.51
N TYR A 53 2.15 -2.43 -5.03
CA TYR A 53 0.85 -2.58 -5.69
C TYR A 53 0.59 -1.50 -6.75
N GLY A 54 -0.47 -1.73 -7.53
CA GLY A 54 -0.89 -0.84 -8.60
C GLY A 54 -0.02 -0.95 -9.86
N ASP A 55 -0.66 -0.71 -11.00
CA ASP A 55 -0.02 -0.72 -12.30
C ASP A 55 0.54 0.69 -12.63
N PRO A 56 1.85 0.82 -12.96
CA PRO A 56 2.47 2.09 -13.36
C PRO A 56 1.73 2.79 -14.51
N LYS A 57 1.19 2.05 -15.48
CA LYS A 57 0.53 2.55 -16.69
C LYS A 57 -0.95 2.92 -16.48
N MET A 58 -1.63 2.40 -15.44
CA MET A 58 -3.06 2.68 -15.22
C MET A 58 -3.33 3.92 -14.36
N LYS A 59 -3.97 4.94 -14.91
CA LYS A 59 -4.43 6.10 -14.11
C LYS A 59 -5.59 5.69 -13.18
N ILE A 60 -5.51 6.13 -11.92
CA ILE A 60 -6.60 5.95 -10.95
C ILE A 60 -7.60 7.07 -11.19
N LYS A 61 -8.82 6.70 -11.57
CA LYS A 61 -9.92 7.63 -11.88
C LYS A 61 -10.95 7.62 -10.77
N SER A 62 -10.50 7.75 -9.52
CA SER A 62 -11.34 7.70 -8.32
C SER A 62 -12.28 8.91 -8.21
N ASP A 63 -11.94 9.99 -8.91
CA ASP A 63 -12.75 11.19 -9.12
C ASP A 63 -13.98 10.94 -10.00
N GLN A 64 -13.99 9.85 -10.79
CA GLN A 64 -15.12 9.48 -11.66
C GLN A 64 -15.99 8.41 -10.98
N PRO A 65 -17.19 8.75 -10.46
CA PRO A 65 -17.97 7.84 -9.62
C PRO A 65 -18.33 6.51 -10.31
N ALA A 66 -18.65 6.57 -11.61
CA ALA A 66 -18.95 5.37 -12.40
C ALA A 66 -17.73 4.43 -12.51
N ARG A 67 -16.53 4.97 -12.78
CA ARG A 67 -15.29 4.18 -12.88
C ARG A 67 -14.91 3.59 -11.52
N LYS A 68 -15.05 4.37 -10.45
CA LYS A 68 -14.87 3.92 -9.07
C LYS A 68 -15.82 2.77 -8.74
N LYS A 69 -17.13 2.92 -8.98
CA LYS A 69 -18.13 1.88 -8.75
C LYS A 69 -17.80 0.60 -9.51
N SER A 70 -17.48 0.69 -10.81
CA SER A 70 -17.10 -0.47 -11.62
C SER A 70 -15.82 -1.15 -11.14
N PHE A 71 -14.79 -0.39 -10.72
CA PHE A 71 -13.58 -0.99 -10.16
C PHE A 71 -13.89 -1.72 -8.86
N ARG A 72 -14.61 -1.07 -7.94
CA ARG A 72 -14.95 -1.63 -6.63
C ARG A 72 -15.78 -2.90 -6.75
N ALA A 73 -16.73 -2.96 -7.67
CA ALA A 73 -17.53 -4.15 -7.95
C ALA A 73 -16.68 -5.32 -8.46
N ARG A 74 -15.85 -5.10 -9.50
CA ARG A 74 -15.00 -6.16 -10.08
C ARG A 74 -13.97 -6.73 -9.12
N HIS A 75 -13.51 -5.93 -8.16
CA HIS A 75 -12.51 -6.33 -7.18
C HIS A 75 -13.09 -6.64 -5.80
N ASN A 76 -14.42 -6.66 -5.67
CA ASN A 76 -15.12 -6.90 -4.40
C ASN A 76 -14.55 -6.07 -3.24
N CYS A 77 -14.36 -4.77 -3.49
CA CYS A 77 -13.60 -3.92 -2.59
C CYS A 77 -14.24 -3.76 -1.20
N ASP A 78 -15.56 -3.88 -1.10
CA ASP A 78 -16.26 -3.80 0.19
C ASP A 78 -15.88 -4.97 1.10
N ALA A 79 -15.86 -6.20 0.57
CA ALA A 79 -15.43 -7.37 1.33
C ALA A 79 -13.92 -7.32 1.65
N VAL A 80 -13.09 -6.89 0.69
CA VAL A 80 -11.64 -6.74 0.88
C VAL A 80 -11.33 -5.74 1.99
N GLN A 81 -12.01 -4.58 1.99
CA GLN A 81 -11.78 -3.54 2.99
C GLN A 81 -12.28 -3.94 4.38
N LYS A 82 -13.40 -4.68 4.48
CA LYS A 82 -13.90 -5.23 5.75
C LYS A 82 -12.88 -6.12 6.47
N LYS A 83 -12.08 -6.90 5.71
CA LYS A 83 -11.02 -7.75 6.27
C LYS A 83 -9.86 -6.97 6.90
N LYS A 84 -9.68 -5.69 6.52
CA LYS A 84 -8.60 -4.80 7.01
C LYS A 84 -7.19 -5.42 6.97
N ASP A 85 -6.95 -6.32 6.01
CA ASP A 85 -5.64 -6.97 5.87
C ASP A 85 -4.64 -6.05 5.17
N VAL A 86 -3.88 -5.30 5.96
CA VAL A 86 -2.85 -4.37 5.47
C VAL A 86 -1.68 -5.07 4.76
N PHE A 87 -1.52 -6.38 4.87
CA PHE A 87 -0.48 -7.13 4.16
C PHE A 87 -0.90 -7.55 2.75
N ALA A 88 -2.18 -7.35 2.40
CA ALA A 88 -2.73 -7.66 1.09
C ALA A 88 -2.61 -6.45 0.12
N PRO A 89 -2.04 -6.63 -1.09
CA PRO A 89 -2.03 -5.59 -2.12
C PRO A 89 -3.43 -5.12 -2.55
N SER A 90 -4.44 -6.00 -2.47
CA SER A 90 -5.83 -5.70 -2.80
C SER A 90 -6.44 -4.69 -1.84
N TYR A 91 -6.12 -4.77 -0.54
CA TYR A 91 -6.56 -3.78 0.46
C TYR A 91 -6.13 -2.37 0.07
N TRP A 92 -4.85 -2.20 -0.29
CA TRP A 92 -4.31 -0.91 -0.71
C TRP A 92 -4.86 -0.44 -2.05
N SER A 93 -5.07 -1.36 -3.00
CA SER A 93 -5.67 -1.03 -4.29
C SER A 93 -7.10 -0.52 -4.11
N CYS A 94 -7.93 -1.22 -3.33
CA CYS A 94 -9.29 -0.81 -3.02
C CYS A 94 -9.38 0.46 -2.16
N LYS A 95 -8.35 0.74 -1.34
CA LYS A 95 -8.25 1.99 -0.58
C LYS A 95 -7.93 3.20 -1.47
N ASN A 96 -7.25 2.99 -2.59
CA ASN A 96 -6.91 4.05 -3.53
C ASN A 96 -7.98 4.31 -4.58
N TRP A 97 -8.90 3.37 -4.79
CA TRP A 97 -9.99 3.46 -5.77
C TRP A 97 -11.33 3.84 -5.14
#